data_AF-A0A957E1S9-F1
#
_entry.id   AF-A0A957E1S9-F1
#
_cell.length_a   1.000
_cell.length_b   1.000
_cell.length_c   1.000
_cell.angle_alpha   90.00
_cell.angle_beta   90.00
_cell.angle_gamma   90.00
#
_symmetry.space_group_name_H-M   'P 1'
#
loop_
_entity.id
_entity.type
_entity.pdbx_description
1 polymer ?
#
loop_
_entity_poly.entity_id
_entity_poly.type
_entity_poly.pdbx_seq_one_letter_code
_entity_poly.pdbx_strand_id
1 'polypeptide(L)'
;MVLGFYLQCLPQGKLIWLARKLERYTGVMMIKTLIRKSLHRIRAERLEMLKRNGLTVGRNLNVQPGVFLDASHCWHITIGDNVTLAPNVCILAHDASMKSLLGYTRIGKVNIGNNVFIGANSIVLPGVTIGDNVVIGAGSVVTKDVPAGVVAAGNPASVVMPIEKFVAKHKENIAVLPRFGEEYTADMGVTPEMKKEMNVRLESSMGYIV
;
A
#
# COMPACT_ATOMS: atom_id res chain seq x y z
N MET A 1 12.50 -46.31 -20.33
CA MET A 1 13.38 -45.97 -21.46
C MET A 1 12.60 -45.98 -22.79
N VAL A 2 11.46 -45.25 -22.86
CA VAL A 2 10.64 -45.17 -24.11
C VAL A 2 10.13 -43.73 -24.38
N LEU A 3 10.39 -42.76 -23.50
CA LEU A 3 9.99 -41.37 -23.71
C LEU A 3 11.01 -40.50 -24.46
N GLY A 4 12.21 -41.02 -24.74
CA GLY A 4 13.31 -40.25 -25.35
C GLY A 4 13.24 -40.10 -26.87
N PHE A 5 12.46 -40.96 -27.56
CA PHE A 5 12.46 -41.02 -29.03
C PHE A 5 11.41 -40.12 -29.70
N TYR A 6 10.40 -39.63 -28.97
CA TYR A 6 9.34 -38.78 -29.54
C TYR A 6 9.66 -37.28 -29.51
N LEU A 7 10.73 -36.85 -28.84
CA LEU A 7 11.10 -35.44 -28.70
C LEU A 7 12.03 -34.91 -29.80
N GLN A 8 12.62 -35.77 -30.64
CA GLN A 8 13.56 -35.37 -31.70
C GLN A 8 12.89 -34.99 -33.05
N CYS A 9 11.58 -35.22 -33.21
CA CYS A 9 10.87 -34.93 -34.48
C CYS A 9 9.93 -33.73 -34.43
N LEU A 10 9.93 -32.94 -33.35
CA LEU A 10 9.11 -31.73 -33.27
C LEU A 10 9.91 -30.52 -33.77
N PRO A 11 9.40 -29.74 -34.76
CA PRO A 11 10.07 -28.53 -35.22
C PRO A 11 10.33 -27.60 -34.02
N GLN A 12 11.52 -27.01 -33.92
CA GLN A 12 11.98 -26.26 -32.74
C GLN A 12 10.97 -25.21 -32.23
N GLY A 13 10.14 -24.64 -33.13
CA GLY A 13 9.05 -23.73 -32.77
C GLY A 13 7.92 -24.35 -31.93
N LYS A 14 7.61 -25.65 -32.09
CA LYS A 14 6.58 -26.36 -31.30
C LYS A 14 7.06 -26.70 -29.88
N LEU A 15 8.36 -26.96 -29.70
CA LEU A 15 8.94 -27.20 -28.37
C LEU A 15 8.97 -25.91 -27.54
N ILE A 16 9.37 -24.79 -28.16
CA ILE A 16 9.32 -23.45 -27.55
C ILE A 16 7.87 -23.01 -27.29
N TRP A 17 6.93 -23.34 -28.18
CA TRP A 17 5.50 -23.11 -27.96
C TRP A 17 4.95 -23.93 -26.80
N LEU A 18 5.30 -25.22 -26.70
CA LEU A 18 4.87 -26.08 -25.58
C LEU A 18 5.52 -25.65 -24.26
N ALA A 19 6.81 -25.27 -24.26
CA ALA A 19 7.53 -24.74 -23.10
C ALA A 19 6.98 -23.39 -22.64
N ARG A 20 6.70 -22.45 -23.56
CA ARG A 20 6.00 -21.18 -23.26
C ARG A 20 4.53 -21.38 -22.90
N LYS A 21 3.91 -22.47 -23.36
CA LYS A 21 2.57 -22.88 -22.93
C LYS A 21 2.67 -23.40 -21.50
N LEU A 22 3.66 -24.24 -21.18
CA LEU A 22 4.05 -24.82 -19.87
C LEU A 22 4.44 -23.78 -18.81
N GLU A 23 5.20 -22.75 -19.15
CA GLU A 23 5.47 -21.59 -18.30
C GLU A 23 4.21 -20.73 -18.05
N ARG A 24 3.20 -20.85 -18.92
CA ARG A 24 1.85 -20.29 -18.75
C ARG A 24 0.87 -21.26 -18.07
N TYR A 25 1.31 -22.42 -17.55
CA TYR A 25 0.41 -23.33 -16.83
C TYR A 25 0.01 -22.71 -15.51
N THR A 26 -1.26 -22.33 -15.45
CA THR A 26 -2.23 -22.37 -14.34
C THR A 26 -1.71 -22.75 -12.95
N GLY A 27 -0.85 -23.77 -12.79
CA GLY A 27 -0.25 -24.17 -11.51
C GLY A 27 0.57 -23.07 -10.81
N VAL A 28 1.46 -22.36 -11.50
CA VAL A 28 2.27 -21.28 -10.86
C VAL A 28 1.39 -20.08 -10.50
N MET A 29 0.42 -19.76 -11.36
CA MET A 29 -0.54 -18.70 -11.11
C MET A 29 -1.46 -19.05 -9.94
N MET A 30 -1.98 -20.29 -9.88
CA MET A 30 -2.77 -20.79 -8.75
C MET A 30 -1.97 -20.79 -7.45
N ILE A 31 -0.70 -21.22 -7.46
CA ILE A 31 0.16 -21.18 -6.27
C ILE A 31 0.36 -19.74 -5.80
N LYS A 32 0.64 -18.80 -6.70
CA LYS A 32 0.75 -17.37 -6.36
C LYS A 32 -0.56 -16.83 -5.78
N THR A 33 -1.70 -17.18 -6.36
CA THR A 33 -3.03 -16.79 -5.85
C THR A 33 -3.28 -17.38 -4.47
N LEU A 34 -2.93 -18.64 -4.24
CA LEU A 34 -3.06 -19.30 -2.94
C LEU A 34 -2.16 -18.64 -1.89
N ILE A 35 -0.90 -18.35 -2.21
CA ILE A 35 0.03 -17.64 -1.32
C ILE A 35 -0.51 -16.24 -1.00
N ARG A 36 -1.00 -15.48 -2.00
CA ARG A 36 -1.59 -14.15 -1.79
C ARG A 36 -2.81 -14.22 -0.88
N LYS A 37 -3.70 -15.20 -1.08
CA LYS A 37 -4.86 -15.44 -0.21
C LYS A 37 -4.43 -15.79 1.22
N SER A 38 -3.45 -16.66 1.40
CA SER A 38 -2.91 -17.01 2.71
C SER A 38 -2.26 -15.82 3.41
N LEU A 39 -1.45 -15.03 2.71
CA LEU A 39 -0.86 -13.80 3.27
C LEU A 39 -1.91 -12.75 3.64
N HIS A 40 -2.94 -12.58 2.81
CA HIS A 40 -4.08 -11.72 3.14
C HIS A 40 -4.78 -12.21 4.41
N ARG A 41 -5.00 -13.53 4.53
CA ARG A 41 -5.62 -14.13 5.71
C ARG A 41 -4.77 -13.91 6.97
N ILE A 42 -3.45 -14.12 6.91
CA ILE A 42 -2.55 -13.85 8.05
C ILE A 42 -2.62 -12.37 8.48
N ARG A 43 -2.67 -11.44 7.52
CA ARG A 43 -2.82 -10.00 7.83
C ARG A 43 -4.17 -9.68 8.46
N ALA A 44 -5.24 -10.29 7.97
CA ALA A 44 -6.57 -10.15 8.56
C ALA A 44 -6.59 -10.71 9.99
N GLU A 45 -6.02 -11.90 10.22
CA GLU A 45 -5.88 -12.51 11.55
C GLU A 45 -5.09 -11.60 12.51
N ARG A 46 -3.98 -11.00 12.04
CA ARG A 46 -3.22 -10.02 12.84
C ARG A 46 -4.06 -8.80 13.21
N LEU A 47 -4.81 -8.23 12.26
CA LEU A 47 -5.64 -7.06 12.53
C LEU A 47 -6.75 -7.39 13.53
N GLU A 48 -7.40 -8.54 13.40
CA GLU A 48 -8.43 -8.98 14.36
C GLU A 48 -7.85 -9.23 15.76
N MET A 49 -6.63 -9.77 15.86
CA MET A 49 -5.92 -9.88 17.14
C MET A 49 -5.68 -8.49 17.76
N LEU A 50 -5.23 -7.51 16.97
CA LEU A 50 -5.02 -6.15 17.48
C LEU A 50 -6.32 -5.50 17.95
N LYS A 51 -7.43 -5.70 17.23
CA LYS A 51 -8.75 -5.22 17.65
C LYS A 51 -9.19 -5.82 18.98
N ARG A 52 -8.99 -7.14 19.18
CA ARG A 52 -9.25 -7.80 20.47
C ARG A 52 -8.39 -7.22 21.60
N ASN A 53 -7.20 -6.72 21.28
CA ASN A 53 -6.30 -6.05 22.22
C ASN A 53 -6.60 -4.55 22.38
N GLY A 54 -7.68 -4.03 21.80
CA GLY A 54 -8.17 -2.67 22.02
C GLY A 54 -7.90 -1.68 20.89
N LEU A 55 -7.25 -2.08 19.78
CA LEU A 55 -7.15 -1.23 18.59
C LEU A 55 -8.55 -0.85 18.09
N THR A 56 -8.82 0.44 17.96
CA THR A 56 -10.10 0.94 17.42
C THR A 56 -9.95 1.25 15.94
N VAL A 57 -10.79 0.66 15.09
CA VAL A 57 -10.76 0.84 13.64
C VAL A 57 -12.17 1.02 13.09
N GLY A 58 -12.36 2.04 12.26
CA GLY A 58 -13.56 2.27 11.48
C GLY A 58 -13.74 1.29 10.32
N ARG A 59 -14.63 1.66 9.40
CA ARG A 59 -14.97 0.91 8.19
C ARG A 59 -13.96 1.19 7.08
N ASN A 60 -13.83 0.25 6.16
CA ASN A 60 -13.02 0.39 4.94
C ASN A 60 -11.55 0.77 5.18
N LEU A 61 -10.92 0.16 6.20
CA LEU A 61 -9.47 0.26 6.39
C LEU A 61 -8.75 -0.59 5.33
N ASN A 62 -7.92 0.06 4.50
CA ASN A 62 -7.02 -0.59 3.57
C ASN A 62 -5.59 -0.66 4.16
N VAL A 63 -5.13 -1.87 4.48
CA VAL A 63 -3.79 -2.11 5.05
C VAL A 63 -2.89 -2.81 4.03
N GLN A 64 -1.90 -2.09 3.54
CA GLN A 64 -0.96 -2.60 2.55
C GLN A 64 0.15 -3.47 3.18
N PRO A 65 0.90 -4.25 2.38
CA PRO A 65 2.00 -5.07 2.87
C PRO A 65 3.03 -4.29 3.69
N GLY A 66 3.47 -4.89 4.81
CA GLY A 66 4.53 -4.32 5.65
C GLY A 66 4.08 -3.27 6.66
N VAL A 67 2.79 -2.90 6.68
CA VAL A 67 2.29 -1.96 7.69
C VAL A 67 2.52 -2.50 9.12
N PHE A 68 3.16 -1.67 9.93
CA PHE A 68 3.40 -1.92 11.34
C PHE A 68 2.44 -1.10 12.18
N LEU A 69 1.61 -1.80 12.95
CA LEU A 69 0.82 -1.24 14.03
C LEU A 69 1.43 -1.76 15.32
N ASP A 70 1.73 -0.85 16.23
CA ASP A 70 2.33 -1.14 17.53
C ASP A 70 1.42 -2.03 18.38
N ALA A 71 1.73 -3.33 18.38
CA ALA A 71 0.92 -4.35 19.05
C ALA A 71 0.96 -4.23 20.58
N SER A 72 2.05 -3.68 21.13
CA SER A 72 2.26 -3.62 22.57
C SER A 72 1.40 -2.57 23.27
N HIS A 73 0.93 -1.57 22.53
CA HIS A 73 0.12 -0.45 23.03
C HIS A 73 -1.02 -0.11 22.05
N CYS A 74 -1.53 -1.10 21.31
CA CYS A 74 -2.49 -0.86 20.23
C CYS A 74 -3.83 -0.26 20.68
N TRP A 75 -4.21 -0.41 21.97
CA TRP A 75 -5.37 0.26 22.58
C TRP A 75 -5.25 1.79 22.68
N HIS A 76 -4.09 2.34 22.34
CA HIS A 76 -3.88 3.78 22.20
C HIS A 76 -3.99 4.26 20.74
N ILE A 77 -4.25 3.37 19.79
CA ILE A 77 -4.38 3.71 18.37
C ILE A 77 -5.86 3.68 17.99
N THR A 78 -6.35 4.79 17.44
CA THR A 78 -7.68 4.91 16.85
C THR A 78 -7.55 5.29 15.38
N ILE A 79 -8.25 4.56 14.51
CA ILE A 79 -8.28 4.79 13.06
C ILE A 79 -9.74 4.94 12.62
N GLY A 80 -10.05 6.04 11.93
CA GLY A 80 -11.39 6.33 11.41
C GLY A 80 -11.82 5.50 10.21
N ASP A 81 -12.87 5.96 9.54
CA ASP A 81 -13.43 5.36 8.34
C ASP A 81 -12.62 5.74 7.07
N ASN A 82 -12.59 4.84 6.09
CA ASN A 82 -11.99 5.08 4.76
C ASN A 82 -10.52 5.49 4.82
N VAL A 83 -9.72 4.77 5.62
CA VAL A 83 -8.28 5.03 5.76
C VAL A 83 -7.47 4.07 4.90
N THR A 84 -6.44 4.57 4.23
CA THR A 84 -5.44 3.75 3.55
C THR A 84 -4.08 3.93 4.19
N LEU A 85 -3.50 2.81 4.64
CA LEU A 85 -2.12 2.71 5.08
C LEU A 85 -1.30 2.06 3.96
N ALA A 86 -0.51 2.86 3.26
CA ALA A 86 0.33 2.39 2.16
C ALA A 86 1.47 1.47 2.67
N PRO A 87 2.22 0.81 1.77
CA PRO A 87 3.22 -0.18 2.19
C PRO A 87 4.21 0.36 3.22
N ASN A 88 4.54 -0.46 4.22
CA ASN A 88 5.49 -0.14 5.28
C ASN A 88 5.18 1.10 6.13
N VAL A 89 3.93 1.57 6.17
CA VAL A 89 3.53 2.59 7.16
C VAL A 89 3.72 2.06 8.57
N CYS A 90 4.31 2.86 9.46
CA CYS A 90 4.54 2.52 10.86
C CYS A 90 3.74 3.47 11.76
N ILE A 91 2.90 2.92 12.63
CA ILE A 91 2.11 3.67 13.62
C ILE A 91 2.54 3.22 15.02
N LEU A 92 3.12 4.16 15.78
CA LEU A 92 3.72 3.92 17.08
C LEU A 92 2.90 4.60 18.19
N ALA A 93 2.56 3.87 19.24
CA ALA A 93 1.91 4.41 20.43
C ALA A 93 2.86 4.45 21.65
N HIS A 94 4.06 3.86 21.54
CA HIS A 94 5.12 3.97 22.54
C HIS A 94 6.49 4.34 21.94
N ASP A 95 7.33 4.95 22.76
CA ASP A 95 8.70 5.35 22.47
C ASP A 95 9.60 5.06 23.68
N ALA A 96 10.51 4.10 23.53
CA ALA A 96 11.43 3.64 24.57
C ALA A 96 12.77 4.38 24.58
N SER A 97 12.93 5.46 23.81
CA SER A 97 14.19 6.23 23.72
C SER A 97 14.72 6.72 25.08
N MET A 98 13.84 6.93 26.06
CA MET A 98 14.19 7.38 27.41
C MET A 98 14.32 6.25 28.44
N LYS A 99 14.05 4.99 28.07
CA LYS A 99 13.92 3.88 29.03
C LYS A 99 15.20 3.61 29.81
N SER A 100 16.35 3.62 29.14
CA SER A 100 17.65 3.41 29.79
C SER A 100 18.12 4.62 30.61
N LEU A 101 17.71 5.83 30.23
CA LEU A 101 18.14 7.07 30.85
C LEU A 101 17.30 7.42 32.09
N LEU A 102 15.99 7.19 32.02
CA LEU A 102 15.03 7.63 33.05
C LEU A 102 14.20 6.48 33.64
N GLY A 103 14.32 5.26 33.12
CA GLY A 103 13.51 4.12 33.58
C GLY A 103 12.08 4.09 33.01
N TYR A 104 11.67 5.09 32.23
CA TYR A 104 10.31 5.23 31.70
C TYR A 104 10.26 5.19 30.16
N THR A 105 9.21 4.57 29.63
CA THR A 105 8.83 4.59 28.20
C THR A 105 7.75 5.63 28.01
N ARG A 106 7.87 6.48 26.98
CA ARG A 106 6.83 7.44 26.63
C ARG A 106 5.71 6.70 25.90
N ILE A 107 4.47 7.02 26.23
CA ILE A 107 3.28 6.51 25.55
C ILE A 107 2.43 7.69 25.10
N GLY A 108 1.72 7.54 23.98
CA GLY A 108 0.87 8.60 23.45
C GLY A 108 -0.23 8.04 22.58
N LYS A 109 -1.45 8.58 22.74
CA LYS A 109 -2.58 8.22 21.89
C LYS A 109 -2.32 8.68 20.47
N VAL A 110 -2.55 7.81 19.49
CA VAL A 110 -2.51 8.14 18.08
C VAL A 110 -3.93 8.10 17.55
N ASN A 111 -4.40 9.22 17.00
CA ASN A 111 -5.73 9.33 16.43
C ASN A 111 -5.61 9.64 14.94
N ILE A 112 -6.19 8.79 14.10
CA ILE A 112 -6.29 9.01 12.66
C ILE A 112 -7.75 9.20 12.33
N GLY A 113 -8.09 10.34 11.73
CA GLY A 113 -9.44 10.69 11.31
C GLY A 113 -9.96 9.86 10.13
N ASN A 114 -11.01 10.37 9.50
CA ASN A 114 -11.70 9.75 8.37
C ASN A 114 -11.09 10.22 7.04
N ASN A 115 -11.20 9.39 6.01
CA ASN A 115 -10.73 9.70 4.64
C ASN A 115 -9.24 10.08 4.61
N VAL A 116 -8.40 9.33 5.31
CA VAL A 116 -6.96 9.60 5.42
C VAL A 116 -6.17 8.65 4.54
N PHE A 117 -5.21 9.19 3.78
CA PHE A 117 -4.19 8.41 3.08
C PHE A 117 -2.83 8.63 3.73
N ILE A 118 -2.16 7.56 4.17
CA ILE A 118 -0.79 7.62 4.69
C ILE A 118 0.15 6.95 3.70
N GLY A 119 1.04 7.75 3.11
CA GLY A 119 1.96 7.33 2.05
C GLY A 119 3.02 6.33 2.50
N ALA A 120 3.56 5.59 1.54
CA ALA A 120 4.44 4.45 1.80
C ALA A 120 5.68 4.84 2.63
N ASN A 121 6.12 3.96 3.53
CA ASN A 121 7.24 4.15 4.45
C ASN A 121 7.11 5.36 5.40
N SER A 122 5.90 5.90 5.60
CA SER A 122 5.71 6.97 6.59
C SER A 122 5.66 6.43 8.03
N ILE A 123 6.10 7.22 8.98
CA ILE A 123 6.12 6.92 10.42
C ILE A 123 5.25 7.94 11.14
N VAL A 124 4.27 7.47 11.92
CA VAL A 124 3.45 8.30 12.82
C VAL A 124 3.91 8.05 14.25
N LEU A 125 4.40 9.11 14.92
CA LEU A 125 4.93 9.02 16.27
C LEU A 125 3.84 9.04 17.36
N PRO A 126 4.16 8.57 18.58
CA PRO A 126 3.21 8.56 19.68
C PRO A 126 2.68 9.97 20.01
N GLY A 127 1.38 10.06 20.28
CA GLY A 127 0.73 11.30 20.71
C GLY A 127 0.18 12.16 19.57
N VAL A 128 0.32 11.72 18.31
CA VAL A 128 -0.11 12.48 17.14
C VAL A 128 -1.59 12.26 16.81
N THR A 129 -2.29 13.35 16.50
CA THR A 129 -3.62 13.36 15.86
C THR A 129 -3.52 13.80 14.40
N ILE A 130 -4.00 12.99 13.48
CA ILE A 130 -4.20 13.31 12.06
C ILE A 130 -5.69 13.54 11.85
N GLY A 131 -6.07 14.75 11.40
CA GLY A 131 -7.46 15.11 11.13
C GLY A 131 -8.06 14.42 9.91
N ASP A 132 -9.33 14.73 9.64
CA ASP A 132 -10.07 14.18 8.51
C ASP A 132 -9.59 14.73 7.16
N ASN A 133 -9.77 13.97 6.08
CA ASN A 133 -9.44 14.36 4.70
C ASN A 133 -7.98 14.79 4.53
N VAL A 134 -7.05 13.99 5.08
CA VAL A 134 -5.61 14.26 5.06
C VAL A 134 -4.86 13.30 4.14
N VAL A 135 -3.88 13.83 3.41
CA VAL A 135 -2.88 13.04 2.69
C VAL A 135 -1.52 13.26 3.36
N ILE A 136 -0.92 12.19 3.86
CA ILE A 136 0.48 12.17 4.28
C ILE A 136 1.33 11.65 3.12
N GLY A 137 2.30 12.44 2.67
CA GLY A 137 3.22 12.07 1.60
C GLY A 137 4.10 10.87 1.98
N ALA A 138 4.58 10.12 0.99
CA ALA A 138 5.47 8.98 1.23
C ALA A 138 6.77 9.38 1.96
N GLY A 139 7.29 8.49 2.80
CA GLY A 139 8.53 8.68 3.57
C GLY A 139 8.45 9.75 4.66
N SER A 140 7.24 10.17 5.05
CA SER A 140 7.08 11.25 6.04
C SER A 140 7.28 10.76 7.47
N VAL A 141 7.82 11.61 8.34
CA VAL A 141 7.87 11.37 9.79
C VAL A 141 6.96 12.37 10.49
N VAL A 142 5.77 11.92 10.87
CA VAL A 142 4.75 12.74 11.50
C VAL A 142 5.04 12.85 12.98
N THR A 143 5.59 14.00 13.38
CA THR A 143 6.05 14.28 14.75
C THR A 143 5.09 15.16 15.55
N LYS A 144 4.09 15.75 14.88
CA LYS A 144 3.11 16.69 15.44
C LYS A 144 1.76 16.44 14.78
N ASP A 145 0.70 16.96 15.41
CA ASP A 145 -0.65 16.89 14.88
C ASP A 145 -0.75 17.50 13.48
N VAL A 146 -1.56 16.88 12.64
CA VAL A 146 -1.86 17.34 11.27
C VAL A 146 -3.31 17.78 11.22
N PRO A 147 -3.61 19.05 10.90
CA PRO A 147 -4.98 19.53 10.83
C PRO A 147 -5.76 18.83 9.72
N ALA A 148 -7.09 18.83 9.82
CA ALA A 148 -7.96 18.30 8.77
C ALA A 148 -7.83 19.08 7.46
N GLY A 149 -8.09 18.42 6.33
CA GLY A 149 -8.19 19.06 5.02
C GLY A 149 -6.86 19.52 4.42
N VAL A 150 -5.75 18.83 4.70
CA VAL A 150 -4.43 19.21 4.20
C VAL A 150 -3.65 18.03 3.62
N VAL A 151 -2.66 18.37 2.79
CA VAL A 151 -1.56 17.49 2.44
C VAL A 151 -0.36 17.87 3.30
N ALA A 152 0.22 16.90 4.01
CA ALA A 152 1.45 17.07 4.79
C ALA A 152 2.52 16.09 4.34
N ALA A 153 3.78 16.50 4.32
CA ALA A 153 4.89 15.62 3.94
C ALA A 153 6.22 16.07 4.56
N GLY A 154 7.21 15.17 4.56
CA GLY A 154 8.59 15.46 4.97
C GLY A 154 9.01 14.81 6.28
N ASN A 155 10.25 15.06 6.69
CA ASN A 155 10.83 14.60 7.95
C ASN A 155 11.57 15.77 8.63
N PRO A 156 10.95 16.45 9.63
CA PRO A 156 9.59 16.21 10.13
C PRO A 156 8.50 16.62 9.12
N ALA A 157 7.36 15.95 9.17
CA ALA A 157 6.23 16.25 8.29
C ALA A 157 5.66 17.64 8.59
N SER A 158 5.42 18.42 7.55
CA SER A 158 4.82 19.75 7.63
C SER A 158 3.71 19.89 6.59
N VAL A 159 2.75 20.78 6.85
CA VAL A 159 1.68 21.09 5.89
C VAL A 159 2.29 21.66 4.62
N VAL A 160 1.95 21.06 3.47
CA VAL A 160 2.42 21.45 2.14
C VAL A 160 1.36 22.31 1.44
N MET A 161 0.10 21.88 1.48
CA MET A 161 -1.02 22.61 0.85
C MET A 161 -2.38 22.14 1.39
N PRO A 162 -3.45 22.95 1.19
CA PRO A 162 -4.83 22.49 1.40
C PRO A 162 -5.20 21.33 0.48
N ILE A 163 -6.06 20.42 0.95
CA ILE A 163 -6.50 19.25 0.18
C ILE A 163 -7.31 19.65 -1.05
N GLU A 164 -8.06 20.76 -0.99
CA GLU A 164 -8.85 21.27 -2.10
C GLU A 164 -7.96 21.66 -3.28
N LYS A 165 -6.83 22.32 -2.98
CA LYS A 165 -5.84 22.70 -3.99
C LYS A 165 -5.17 21.48 -4.61
N PHE A 166 -4.87 20.47 -3.79
CA PHE A 166 -4.32 19.20 -4.27
C PHE A 166 -5.30 18.50 -5.22
N VAL A 167 -6.56 18.37 -4.83
CA VAL A 167 -7.61 17.74 -5.64
C VAL A 167 -7.87 18.52 -6.93
N ALA A 168 -7.98 19.85 -6.88
CA ALA A 168 -8.17 20.69 -8.07
C ALA A 168 -7.06 20.49 -9.09
N LYS A 169 -5.80 20.52 -8.65
CA LYS A 169 -4.63 20.24 -9.49
C LYS A 169 -4.73 18.87 -10.16
N HIS A 170 -5.12 17.83 -9.42
CA HIS A 170 -5.24 16.49 -9.98
C HIS A 170 -6.45 16.35 -10.94
N LYS A 171 -7.57 17.05 -10.70
CA LYS A 171 -8.69 17.10 -11.66
C LYS A 171 -8.29 17.72 -12.99
N GLU A 172 -7.57 18.84 -12.96
CA GLU A 172 -7.03 19.48 -14.17
C GLU A 172 -6.06 18.54 -14.91
N ASN A 173 -5.14 17.91 -14.17
CA ASN A 173 -4.20 16.95 -14.75
C ASN A 173 -4.91 15.73 -15.37
N ILE A 174 -5.97 15.19 -14.75
CA ILE A 174 -6.73 14.05 -15.29
C ILE A 174 -7.33 14.39 -16.67
N ALA A 175 -7.71 15.65 -16.91
CA ALA A 175 -8.28 16.07 -18.17
C ALA A 175 -7.27 16.07 -19.33
N VAL A 176 -5.98 16.23 -19.03
CA VAL A 176 -4.92 16.43 -20.05
C VAL A 176 -3.90 15.30 -20.12
N LEU A 177 -3.65 14.59 -19.02
CA LEU A 177 -2.64 13.53 -18.94
C LEU A 177 -3.21 12.18 -19.44
N PRO A 178 -2.33 11.24 -19.85
CA PRO A 178 -2.73 9.89 -20.20
C PRO A 178 -3.58 9.22 -19.12
N ARG A 179 -4.67 8.59 -19.55
CA ARG A 179 -5.57 7.79 -18.72
C ARG A 179 -5.62 6.35 -19.23
N PHE A 180 -5.72 5.42 -18.30
CA PHE A 180 -5.79 3.99 -18.53
C PHE A 180 -6.95 3.38 -17.75
N GLY A 181 -7.61 2.38 -18.34
CA GLY A 181 -8.61 1.58 -17.63
C GLY A 181 -7.98 0.52 -16.72
N GLU A 182 -8.81 -0.13 -15.91
CA GLU A 182 -8.41 -1.19 -14.99
C GLU A 182 -7.67 -2.35 -15.71
N GLU A 183 -7.98 -2.58 -16.99
CA GLU A 183 -7.34 -3.60 -17.84
C GLU A 183 -5.83 -3.39 -18.02
N TYR A 184 -5.29 -2.21 -17.72
CA TYR A 184 -3.86 -1.92 -17.73
C TYR A 184 -3.14 -2.37 -16.45
N THR A 185 -3.83 -2.99 -15.49
CA THR A 185 -3.24 -3.51 -14.26
C THR A 185 -2.80 -4.98 -14.38
N ALA A 186 -1.81 -5.36 -13.57
CA ALA A 186 -1.30 -6.73 -13.52
C ALA A 186 -2.36 -7.77 -13.11
N ASP A 187 -3.35 -7.35 -12.32
CA ASP A 187 -4.41 -8.22 -11.83
C ASP A 187 -5.55 -8.41 -12.86
N MET A 188 -5.69 -7.54 -13.85
CA MET A 188 -6.76 -7.54 -14.85
C MET A 188 -6.33 -8.02 -16.25
N GLY A 189 -5.13 -8.58 -16.38
CA GLY A 189 -4.70 -9.26 -17.60
C GLY A 189 -4.00 -8.40 -18.65
N VAL A 190 -3.38 -7.30 -18.24
CA VAL A 190 -2.61 -6.40 -19.14
C VAL A 190 -1.61 -7.15 -20.05
N THR A 191 -1.71 -6.92 -21.36
CA THR A 191 -0.86 -7.59 -22.37
C THR A 191 0.52 -6.93 -22.50
N PRO A 192 1.53 -7.63 -23.07
CA PRO A 192 2.82 -7.00 -23.38
C PRO A 192 2.71 -5.75 -24.26
N GLU A 193 1.79 -5.75 -25.22
CA GLU A 193 1.54 -4.64 -26.13
C GLU A 193 0.96 -3.44 -25.39
N MET A 194 -0.03 -3.66 -24.51
CA MET A 194 -0.61 -2.63 -23.65
C MET A 194 0.42 -2.03 -22.70
N LYS A 195 1.33 -2.84 -22.13
CA LYS A 195 2.43 -2.34 -21.30
C LYS A 195 3.36 -1.42 -22.10
N LYS A 196 3.69 -1.81 -23.33
CA LYS A 196 4.53 -1.01 -24.22
C LYS A 196 3.85 0.31 -24.58
N GLU A 197 2.57 0.28 -24.93
CA GLU A 197 1.76 1.48 -25.20
C GLU A 197 1.72 2.40 -23.98
N MET A 198 1.44 1.85 -22.79
CA MET A 198 1.39 2.59 -21.53
C MET A 198 2.74 3.25 -21.22
N ASN A 199 3.86 2.53 -21.37
CA ASN A 199 5.20 3.09 -21.16
C ASN A 199 5.50 4.24 -22.13
N VAL A 200 5.14 4.11 -23.41
CA VAL A 200 5.33 5.18 -24.40
C VAL A 200 4.52 6.42 -24.04
N ARG A 201 3.23 6.25 -23.67
CA ARG A 201 2.36 7.37 -23.29
C ARG A 201 2.83 8.10 -22.02
N LEU A 202 3.55 7.41 -21.14
CA LEU A 202 4.08 7.94 -19.88
C LEU A 202 5.54 8.43 -19.96
N GLU A 203 6.20 8.34 -21.11
CA GLU A 203 7.65 8.59 -21.24
C GLU A 203 8.08 9.98 -20.72
N SER A 204 7.24 11.00 -20.92
CA SER A 204 7.53 12.39 -20.50
C SER A 204 6.49 12.98 -19.55
N SER A 205 5.58 12.17 -19.01
CA SER A 205 4.51 12.66 -18.15
C SER A 205 3.99 11.62 -17.16
N MET A 206 3.35 12.10 -16.09
CA MET A 206 2.54 11.22 -15.24
C MET A 206 1.24 10.85 -15.97
N GLY A 207 0.53 9.84 -15.47
CA GLY A 207 -0.81 9.50 -15.93
C GLY A 207 -1.69 8.98 -14.79
N TYR A 208 -2.92 8.62 -15.14
CA TYR A 208 -3.92 8.13 -14.20
C TYR A 208 -4.45 6.77 -14.63
N ILE A 209 -4.77 5.95 -13.65
CA ILE A 209 -5.43 4.67 -13.82
C ILE A 209 -6.65 4.64 -12.91
N VAL A 210 -7.75 4.10 -13.42
CA VAL A 210 -8.97 3.82 -12.64
C VAL A 210 -8.89 2.43 -12.04
#